data_AF-A0A6M6JFS9-F1
#
_entry.id   AF-A0A6M6JFS9-F1
#
_cell.length_a   1.000
_cell.length_b   1.000
_cell.length_c   1.000
_cell.angle_alpha   90.00
_cell.angle_beta   90.00
_cell.angle_gamma   90.00
#
_symmetry.space_group_name_H-M   'P 1'
#
loop_
_entity.id
_entity.type
_entity.pdbx_description
1 polymer ?
#
loop_
_entity_poly.entity_id
_entity_poly.type
_entity_poly.pdbx_seq_one_letter_code
_entity_poly.pdbx_strand_id
1 'polypeptide(L)'
;MDVGPGSAHDRASAGEDAEDLLVFVDRLAAAAQDEATTARAKEQIGRTVRAGSTPPGLRRLAEALAASVAEVPPAQRHPVDDPTSVVAAMRGTALVVLDEAGPSAVAAAVSALVADGRRVVVTAETDAELDAVRSDMATGRTVDALPDVPHGELRELRRLLATSTAAARARAGQDLPPADALPPVDDVRRLSRQAVQAGRPDDAGTVVPALLSRVEPDRREAVTSIARCVTVRLDALGTRRQSPWEWELLGHLIHTRHRAVFDRTHEDVAQAATIAHQRRDAPPVSFLGPLPADAVDLLCNYYEFLESGGRARAYFRPSAQRDVQPVLRRIRVADREPVTAPDVLRVLDHMELTERLGRIVAGCAEMGVPAPRGPLDLAPLAERLALVGAAARSVGSLRHDVLFLAADSPLSVPDVDSAARVSAAILDYEEHGSAAEAAHKLDTMADRLAERAAGTVTAPEHHQAVAALRRRDADAYEQAVDALGAARRELRDEVRRTTLLGRLRATAPALAAAWDELHEHDSGAYGLACFVRSQTLLGALPAPDSADVVVVLGAAQLGVERLLLTAVAPRMIAVVAPDDQPEGSPSLLSVLQRASALLIQGRPAEPSPAGRVVQFHPGGRAGAVSAVGQAGA
;
A
#
# COMPACT_ATOMS: atom_id res chain seq x y z
N MET A 1 3.18 15.65 -6.40
CA MET A 1 3.12 16.00 -7.84
C MET A 1 4.49 16.50 -8.23
N ASP A 2 5.25 15.63 -8.90
CA ASP A 2 6.55 15.97 -9.47
C ASP A 2 6.34 16.86 -10.69
N VAL A 3 6.83 18.10 -10.62
CA VAL A 3 6.79 19.04 -11.73
C VAL A 3 8.03 18.80 -12.56
N GLY A 4 7.86 18.24 -13.76
CA GLY A 4 8.94 17.97 -14.71
C GLY A 4 9.77 19.23 -15.05
N PRO A 5 10.98 19.06 -15.60
CA PRO A 5 11.87 20.18 -15.87
C PRO A 5 11.24 21.09 -16.92
N GLY A 6 10.87 22.30 -16.51
CA GLY A 6 10.35 23.35 -17.40
C GLY A 6 11.24 23.52 -18.63
N SER A 7 10.59 23.61 -19.79
CA SER A 7 11.22 23.66 -21.10
C SER A 7 12.21 24.83 -21.21
N ALA A 8 13.25 24.70 -22.05
CA ALA A 8 14.22 25.78 -22.28
C ALA A 8 13.57 27.07 -22.82
N HIS A 9 12.37 26.97 -23.40
CA HIS A 9 11.58 28.10 -23.89
C HIS A 9 10.86 28.85 -22.75
N ASP A 10 10.31 28.14 -21.74
CA ASP A 10 9.76 28.77 -20.53
C ASP A 10 10.83 29.49 -19.71
N ARG A 11 12.07 28.96 -19.68
CA ARG A 11 13.20 29.62 -19.01
C ARG A 11 13.72 30.84 -19.77
N ALA A 12 13.63 30.84 -21.11
CA ALA A 12 14.00 31.99 -21.92
C ALA A 12 12.97 33.13 -21.79
N SER A 13 11.67 32.81 -21.88
CA SER A 13 10.58 33.76 -21.66
C SER A 13 10.62 34.34 -20.24
N ALA A 14 10.83 33.50 -19.22
CA ALA A 14 10.96 33.97 -17.84
C ALA A 14 12.23 34.81 -17.60
N GLY A 15 13.27 34.62 -18.42
CA GLY A 15 14.50 35.43 -18.40
C GLY A 15 14.29 36.81 -19.02
N GLU A 16 13.60 36.89 -20.15
CA GLU A 16 13.21 38.15 -20.81
C GLU A 16 12.25 38.96 -19.93
N ASP A 17 11.24 38.31 -19.34
CA ASP A 17 10.30 38.94 -18.41
C ASP A 17 11.00 39.51 -17.15
N ALA A 18 12.06 38.84 -16.69
CA ALA A 18 12.85 39.28 -15.54
C ALA A 18 13.72 40.51 -15.87
N GLU A 19 14.32 40.56 -17.07
CA GLU A 19 15.08 41.73 -17.53
C GLU A 19 14.19 42.95 -17.75
N ASP A 20 13.02 42.77 -18.37
CA ASP A 20 12.03 43.85 -18.55
C ASP A 20 11.54 44.41 -17.21
N LEU A 21 11.33 43.53 -16.23
CA LEU A 21 10.95 43.95 -14.88
C LEU A 21 12.06 44.76 -14.19
N LEU A 22 13.34 44.41 -14.40
CA LEU A 22 14.47 45.19 -13.88
C LEU A 22 14.58 46.56 -14.54
N VAL A 23 14.35 46.65 -15.85
CA VAL A 23 14.29 47.94 -16.58
C VAL A 23 13.13 48.80 -16.06
N PHE A 24 11.98 48.19 -15.76
CA PHE A 24 10.85 48.89 -15.16
C PHE A 24 11.19 49.43 -13.77
N VAL A 25 11.82 48.61 -12.91
CA VAL A 25 12.29 49.04 -11.58
C VAL A 25 13.30 50.19 -11.69
N ASP A 26 14.19 50.15 -12.67
CA ASP A 26 15.17 51.22 -12.92
C ASP A 26 14.50 52.54 -13.30
N ARG A 27 13.43 52.50 -14.09
CA ARG A 27 12.64 53.69 -14.45
C ARG A 27 11.91 54.30 -13.26
N LEU A 28 11.34 53.46 -12.39
CA LEU A 28 10.71 53.93 -11.15
C LEU A 28 11.73 54.57 -10.20
N ALA A 29 12.91 53.95 -10.07
CA ALA A 29 13.98 54.45 -9.21
C ALA A 29 14.60 55.77 -9.71
N ALA A 30 14.63 56.01 -11.03
CA ALA A 30 15.18 57.23 -11.61
C ALA A 30 14.40 58.51 -11.28
N ALA A 31 13.15 58.39 -10.81
CA ALA A 31 12.30 59.50 -10.40
C ALA A 31 12.49 59.91 -8.93
N ALA A 32 13.35 59.22 -8.18
CA ALA A 32 13.46 59.39 -6.73
C ALA A 32 14.14 60.70 -6.32
N GLN A 33 13.61 61.32 -5.26
CA GLN A 33 14.26 62.45 -4.58
C GLN A 33 15.29 62.00 -3.52
N ASP A 34 15.12 60.80 -2.94
CA ASP A 34 16.08 60.15 -2.02
C ASP A 34 16.80 58.99 -2.73
N GLU A 35 17.97 59.29 -3.29
CA GLU A 35 18.76 58.33 -4.08
C GLU A 35 19.26 57.14 -3.24
N ALA A 36 19.61 57.35 -1.98
CA ALA A 36 20.29 56.33 -1.17
C ALA A 36 19.35 55.19 -0.74
N THR A 37 18.13 55.52 -0.30
CA THR A 37 17.15 54.50 0.12
C THR A 37 16.54 53.78 -1.07
N THR A 38 16.25 54.52 -2.14
CA THR A 38 15.74 53.97 -3.41
C THR A 38 16.77 53.04 -4.07
N ALA A 39 18.06 53.38 -4.03
CA ALA A 39 19.12 52.50 -4.53
C ALA A 39 19.18 51.16 -3.79
N ARG A 40 19.00 51.16 -2.46
CA ARG A 40 18.93 49.92 -1.66
C ARG A 40 17.71 49.09 -2.01
N ALA A 41 16.54 49.72 -2.16
CA ALA A 41 15.31 49.04 -2.59
C ALA A 41 15.51 48.38 -3.97
N LYS A 42 16.04 49.12 -4.94
CA LYS A 42 16.37 48.64 -6.27
C LYS A 42 17.34 47.46 -6.23
N GLU A 43 18.42 47.56 -5.43
CA GLU A 43 19.40 46.49 -5.31
C GLU A 43 18.77 45.20 -4.72
N GLN A 44 17.96 45.33 -3.67
CA GLN A 44 17.27 44.21 -3.02
C GLN A 44 16.26 43.55 -3.96
N ILE A 45 15.45 44.33 -4.69
CA ILE A 45 14.53 43.81 -5.72
C ILE A 45 15.34 43.09 -6.81
N GLY A 46 16.43 43.70 -7.28
CA GLY A 46 17.30 43.12 -8.30
C GLY A 46 17.94 41.81 -7.86
N ARG A 47 18.38 41.70 -6.59
CA ARG A 47 18.87 40.44 -6.01
C ARG A 47 17.78 39.37 -5.97
N THR A 48 16.55 39.75 -5.64
CA THR A 48 15.41 38.83 -5.55
C THR A 48 15.00 38.29 -6.92
N VAL A 49 14.91 39.16 -7.94
CA VAL A 49 14.57 38.78 -9.32
C VAL A 49 15.64 37.87 -9.92
N ARG A 50 16.94 38.21 -9.75
CA ARG A 50 18.04 37.37 -10.23
C ARG A 50 18.13 36.01 -9.52
N ALA A 51 17.63 35.91 -8.29
CA ALA A 51 17.49 34.64 -7.57
C ALA A 51 16.29 33.79 -8.06
N GLY A 52 15.56 34.24 -9.09
CA GLY A 52 14.44 33.51 -9.70
C GLY A 52 13.09 33.77 -9.04
N SER A 53 12.96 34.77 -8.17
CA SER A 53 11.70 35.15 -7.54
C SER A 53 11.26 36.54 -7.99
N THR A 54 10.15 36.62 -8.73
CA THR A 54 9.58 37.90 -9.19
C THR A 54 8.54 38.41 -8.20
N PRO A 55 8.71 39.61 -7.62
CA PRO A 55 7.72 40.16 -6.70
C PRO A 55 6.38 40.37 -7.42
N PRO A 56 5.28 39.70 -6.99
CA PRO A 56 4.04 39.65 -7.75
C PRO A 56 3.35 41.01 -7.87
N GLY A 57 3.51 41.90 -6.89
CA GLY A 57 2.94 43.24 -6.94
C GLY A 57 3.61 44.10 -8.02
N LEU A 58 4.94 44.05 -8.13
CA LEU A 58 5.69 44.75 -9.18
C LEU A 58 5.32 44.25 -10.57
N ARG A 59 5.22 42.92 -10.75
CA ARG A 59 4.78 42.33 -12.02
C ARG A 59 3.38 42.81 -12.41
N ARG A 60 2.42 42.77 -11.48
CA ARG A 60 1.05 43.22 -11.73
C ARG A 60 0.97 44.72 -12.06
N LEU A 61 1.80 45.54 -11.42
CA LEU A 61 1.89 46.96 -11.73
C LEU A 61 2.45 47.18 -13.14
N ALA A 62 3.53 46.48 -13.50
CA ALA A 62 4.12 46.57 -14.84
C ALA A 62 3.13 46.12 -15.93
N GLU A 63 2.41 45.02 -15.71
CA GLU A 63 1.36 44.51 -16.61
C GLU A 63 0.20 45.51 -16.76
N ALA A 64 -0.29 46.08 -15.65
CA ALA A 64 -1.36 47.05 -15.66
C ALA A 64 -0.97 48.33 -16.41
N LEU A 65 0.27 48.78 -16.25
CA LEU A 65 0.79 49.94 -16.98
C LEU A 65 1.01 49.61 -18.46
N ALA A 66 1.57 48.45 -18.80
CA ALA A 66 1.73 48.03 -20.20
C ALA A 66 0.39 47.95 -20.93
N ALA A 67 -0.66 47.43 -20.28
CA ALA A 67 -2.01 47.39 -20.82
C ALA A 67 -2.62 48.79 -21.03
N SER A 68 -2.20 49.79 -20.24
CA SER A 68 -2.67 51.18 -20.36
C SER A 68 -2.05 51.97 -21.52
N VAL A 69 -0.94 51.50 -22.11
CA VAL A 69 -0.25 52.18 -23.22
C VAL A 69 -1.02 52.04 -24.56
N ALA A 70 -2.00 51.14 -24.63
CA ALA A 70 -2.66 50.76 -25.88
C ALA A 70 -3.77 51.71 -26.37
N GLU A 71 -4.30 52.67 -25.58
CA GLU A 71 -5.28 53.68 -26.04
C GLU A 71 -5.43 54.83 -25.00
N VAL A 72 -6.18 55.89 -25.35
CA VAL A 72 -6.59 57.06 -24.52
C VAL A 72 -6.68 56.71 -23.02
N PRO A 73 -6.21 57.56 -22.07
CA PRO A 73 -6.15 57.23 -20.64
C PRO A 73 -7.42 56.50 -20.19
N PRO A 74 -7.31 55.23 -19.77
CA PRO A 74 -8.47 54.40 -19.51
C PRO A 74 -9.35 55.06 -18.47
N ALA A 75 -10.67 55.06 -18.72
CA ALA A 75 -11.64 55.59 -17.77
C ALA A 75 -11.45 54.90 -16.42
N GLN A 76 -11.49 55.69 -15.34
CA GLN A 76 -11.34 55.17 -13.99
C GLN A 76 -12.34 54.02 -13.78
N ARG A 77 -11.83 52.87 -13.33
CA ARG A 77 -12.68 51.72 -13.02
C ARG A 77 -13.43 52.03 -11.74
N HIS A 78 -14.70 52.38 -11.89
CA HIS A 78 -15.67 52.35 -10.81
C HIS A 78 -16.33 50.96 -10.80
N PRO A 79 -16.62 50.37 -9.63
CA PRO A 79 -17.23 49.05 -9.57
C PRO A 79 -18.59 49.05 -10.31
N VAL A 80 -18.78 48.09 -11.23
CA VAL A 80 -20.06 47.89 -11.97
C VAL A 80 -21.03 46.99 -11.19
N ASP A 81 -20.50 46.22 -10.22
CA ASP A 81 -21.24 45.47 -9.19
C ASP A 81 -20.59 45.77 -7.82
N ASP A 82 -21.37 46.27 -6.86
CA ASP A 82 -20.90 46.84 -5.57
C ASP A 82 -20.10 45.86 -4.69
N PRO A 83 -18.77 46.00 -4.49
CA PRO A 83 -18.12 45.43 -3.32
C PRO A 83 -18.45 46.31 -2.11
N THR A 84 -19.31 45.84 -1.22
CA THR A 84 -19.71 46.53 0.03
C THR A 84 -18.56 46.75 1.03
N SER A 85 -17.32 46.35 0.72
CA SER A 85 -16.14 46.47 1.58
C SER A 85 -14.81 46.45 0.82
N VAL A 86 -13.77 47.04 1.41
CA VAL A 86 -12.37 46.99 0.94
C VAL A 86 -11.87 45.54 0.79
N VAL A 87 -12.32 44.64 1.66
CA VAL A 87 -12.00 43.21 1.61
C VAL A 87 -12.51 42.57 0.31
N ALA A 88 -13.75 42.87 -0.08
CA ALA A 88 -14.32 42.35 -1.33
C ALA A 88 -13.60 42.91 -2.57
N ALA A 89 -13.26 44.20 -2.56
CA ALA A 89 -12.48 44.82 -3.63
C ALA A 89 -11.09 44.17 -3.82
N MET A 90 -10.41 43.87 -2.71
CA MET A 90 -9.10 43.21 -2.71
C MET A 90 -9.13 41.75 -3.19
N ARG A 91 -10.30 41.09 -3.23
CA ARG A 91 -10.38 39.71 -3.76
C ARG A 91 -10.16 39.67 -5.27
N GLY A 92 -10.66 40.66 -6.00
CA GLY A 92 -10.57 40.74 -7.47
C GLY A 92 -9.48 41.68 -8.00
N THR A 93 -9.00 42.62 -7.20
CA THR A 93 -8.13 43.72 -7.69
C THR A 93 -6.81 43.79 -6.93
N ALA A 94 -5.72 44.10 -7.65
CA ALA A 94 -4.38 44.24 -7.07
C ALA A 94 -4.03 45.67 -6.65
N LEU A 95 -4.56 46.68 -7.34
CA LEU A 95 -4.31 48.10 -7.10
C LEU A 95 -5.63 48.80 -6.77
N VAL A 96 -5.72 49.41 -5.59
CA VAL A 96 -6.89 50.17 -5.13
C VAL A 96 -6.46 51.55 -4.64
N VAL A 97 -7.30 52.54 -4.87
CA VAL A 97 -7.18 53.89 -4.31
C VAL A 97 -8.35 54.12 -3.35
N LEU A 98 -8.05 54.40 -2.09
CA LEU A 98 -9.00 54.92 -1.10
C LEU A 98 -8.93 56.44 -1.14
N ASP A 99 -9.92 57.05 -1.75
CA ASP A 99 -10.01 58.49 -1.96
C ASP A 99 -10.79 59.16 -0.82
N GLU A 100 -10.47 60.40 -0.47
CA GLU A 100 -11.15 61.14 0.62
C GLU A 100 -11.22 60.36 1.95
N ALA A 101 -10.17 59.59 2.28
CA ALA A 101 -10.16 58.67 3.41
C ALA A 101 -9.30 59.20 4.57
N GLY A 102 -9.96 59.65 5.64
CA GLY A 102 -9.28 60.06 6.88
C GLY A 102 -8.77 58.88 7.74
N PRO A 103 -8.01 59.14 8.81
CA PRO A 103 -7.34 58.12 9.61
C PRO A 103 -8.27 57.01 10.14
N SER A 104 -9.47 57.37 10.61
CA SER A 104 -10.44 56.40 11.12
C SER A 104 -11.02 55.48 10.03
N ALA A 105 -11.21 55.99 8.80
CA ALA A 105 -11.66 55.18 7.67
C ALA A 105 -10.59 54.18 7.24
N VAL A 106 -9.32 54.62 7.24
CA VAL A 106 -8.16 53.75 7.00
C VAL A 106 -8.04 52.69 8.09
N ALA A 107 -8.14 53.07 9.36
CA ALA A 107 -8.09 52.13 10.48
C ALA A 107 -9.20 51.06 10.41
N ALA A 108 -10.41 51.45 9.99
CA ALA A 108 -11.51 50.52 9.75
C ALA A 108 -11.23 49.56 8.59
N ALA A 109 -10.68 50.06 7.47
CA ALA A 109 -10.29 49.24 6.33
C ALA A 109 -9.18 48.24 6.68
N VAL A 110 -8.14 48.68 7.39
CA VAL A 110 -7.05 47.83 7.86
C VAL A 110 -7.58 46.79 8.84
N SER A 111 -8.44 47.18 9.79
CA SER A 111 -9.06 46.26 10.74
C SER A 111 -9.89 45.18 10.05
N ALA A 112 -10.65 45.54 9.00
CA ALA A 112 -11.41 44.59 8.21
C ALA A 112 -10.50 43.60 7.45
N LEU A 113 -9.37 44.07 6.90
CA LEU A 113 -8.39 43.20 6.25
C LEU A 113 -7.70 42.25 7.25
N VAL A 114 -7.34 42.75 8.43
CA VAL A 114 -6.79 41.92 9.52
C VAL A 114 -7.81 40.88 9.99
N ALA A 115 -9.09 41.24 10.06
CA ALA A 115 -10.18 40.32 10.37
C ALA A 115 -10.49 39.30 9.26
N ASP A 116 -10.15 39.58 7.99
CA ASP A 116 -10.11 38.59 6.87
C ASP A 116 -8.84 37.71 6.93
N GLY A 117 -7.94 37.93 7.90
CA GLY A 117 -6.71 37.18 8.07
C GLY A 117 -5.54 37.71 7.23
N ARG A 118 -5.60 38.93 6.71
CA ARG A 118 -4.51 39.50 5.90
C ARG A 118 -3.35 39.98 6.76
N ARG A 119 -2.14 39.89 6.20
CA ARG A 119 -0.94 40.57 6.69
C ARG A 119 -0.86 41.91 5.99
N VAL A 120 -1.15 42.99 6.71
CA VAL A 120 -1.21 44.35 6.17
C VAL A 120 0.02 45.10 6.62
N VAL A 121 0.71 45.77 5.70
CA VAL A 121 1.76 46.74 6.02
C VAL A 121 1.22 48.13 5.76
N VAL A 122 1.10 48.96 6.79
CA VAL A 122 0.69 50.36 6.70
C VAL A 122 1.93 51.23 6.73
N THR A 123 2.06 52.11 5.75
CA THR A 123 3.25 52.94 5.57
C THR A 123 2.91 54.38 5.19
N ALA A 124 3.70 55.33 5.70
CA ALA A 124 3.51 56.76 5.56
C ALA A 124 4.88 57.47 5.57
N GLU A 125 4.95 58.76 5.27
CA GLU A 125 6.21 59.53 5.40
C GLU A 125 6.55 59.77 6.87
N THR A 126 5.54 60.08 7.69
CA THR A 126 5.72 60.51 9.07
C THR A 126 5.18 59.50 10.08
N ASP A 127 5.78 59.46 11.27
CA ASP A 127 5.28 58.63 12.38
C ASP A 127 3.91 59.14 12.89
N ALA A 128 3.64 60.44 12.79
CA ALA A 128 2.37 61.05 13.19
C ALA A 128 1.17 60.53 12.38
N GLU A 129 1.33 60.33 11.07
CA GLU A 129 0.30 59.74 10.20
C GLU A 129 0.04 58.28 10.57
N LEU A 130 1.09 57.52 10.86
CA LEU A 130 0.97 56.12 11.30
C LEU A 130 0.27 56.02 12.65
N ASP A 131 0.65 56.88 13.60
CA ASP A 131 0.06 56.92 14.94
C ASP A 131 -1.43 57.28 14.91
N ALA A 132 -1.84 58.21 14.03
CA ALA A 132 -3.24 58.59 13.86
C ALA A 132 -4.12 57.43 13.37
N VAL A 133 -3.59 56.55 12.51
CA VAL A 133 -4.31 55.33 12.08
C VAL A 133 -4.24 54.25 13.17
N ARG A 134 -3.09 54.11 13.84
CA ARG A 134 -2.86 53.11 14.88
C ARG A 134 -3.76 53.33 16.10
N SER A 135 -4.01 54.58 16.50
CA SER A 135 -4.87 54.91 17.66
C SER A 135 -6.31 54.43 17.51
N ASP A 136 -6.79 54.36 16.27
CA ASP A 136 -8.17 53.98 15.93
C ASP A 136 -8.32 52.46 15.67
N MET A 137 -7.23 51.70 15.74
CA MET A 137 -7.24 50.24 15.58
C MET A 137 -7.40 49.49 16.89
N ALA A 138 -8.07 48.33 16.83
CA ALA A 138 -8.15 47.41 17.96
C ALA A 138 -6.76 46.91 18.38
N THR A 139 -6.49 46.99 19.68
CA THR A 139 -5.19 46.68 20.29
C THR A 139 -4.89 45.17 20.24
N GLY A 140 -3.62 44.80 19.98
CA GLY A 140 -3.13 43.41 20.10
C GLY A 140 -2.74 42.70 18.79
N ARG A 141 -3.23 43.15 17.62
CA ARG A 141 -2.81 42.62 16.30
C ARG A 141 -1.92 43.55 15.49
N THR A 142 -1.47 44.62 16.12
CA THR A 142 -0.57 45.64 15.57
C THR A 142 0.86 45.37 15.99
N VAL A 143 1.81 45.45 15.07
CA VAL A 143 3.25 45.30 15.31
C VAL A 143 4.02 46.44 14.65
N ASP A 144 5.18 46.79 15.20
CA ASP A 144 6.04 47.87 14.67
C ASP A 144 7.07 47.35 13.64
N ALA A 145 7.26 46.04 13.61
CA ALA A 145 8.06 45.35 12.62
C ALA A 145 7.44 43.99 12.31
N LEU A 146 7.68 43.48 11.11
CA LEU A 146 7.29 42.12 10.77
C LEU A 146 8.00 41.14 11.72
N PRO A 147 7.30 40.10 12.25
CA PRO A 147 7.91 39.15 13.17
C PRO A 147 9.14 38.47 12.55
N ASP A 148 10.17 38.23 13.37
CA ASP A 148 11.41 37.52 12.99
C ASP A 148 11.20 35.99 12.89
N VAL A 149 9.98 35.58 12.53
CA VAL A 149 9.62 34.19 12.26
C VAL A 149 9.53 34.03 10.75
N PRO A 150 10.27 33.07 10.14
CA PRO A 150 10.20 32.80 8.71
C PRO A 150 8.75 32.69 8.22
N HIS A 151 8.43 33.29 7.07
CA HIS A 151 7.05 33.34 6.57
C HIS A 151 6.42 31.97 6.34
N GLY A 152 7.22 30.97 5.96
CA GLY A 152 6.74 29.58 5.85
C GLY A 152 6.23 29.05 7.18
N GLU A 153 6.96 29.32 8.27
CA GLU A 153 6.57 28.92 9.62
C GLU A 153 5.39 29.74 10.15
N LEU A 154 5.30 31.04 9.82
CA LEU A 154 4.13 31.85 10.22
C LEU A 154 2.85 31.38 9.51
N ARG A 155 2.94 31.01 8.22
CA ARG A 155 1.81 30.39 7.48
C ARG A 155 1.45 29.02 8.06
N GLU A 156 2.45 28.22 8.40
CA GLU A 156 2.26 26.94 9.08
C GLU A 156 1.53 27.12 10.41
N LEU A 157 1.97 28.05 11.26
CA LEU A 157 1.32 28.37 12.53
C LEU A 157 -0.14 28.78 12.34
N ARG A 158 -0.41 29.69 11.39
CA ARG A 158 -1.78 30.12 11.09
C ARG A 158 -2.67 28.96 10.64
N ARG A 159 -2.14 28.07 9.80
CA ARG A 159 -2.85 26.86 9.37
C ARG A 159 -3.15 25.96 10.59
N LEU A 160 -2.15 25.70 11.42
CA LEU A 160 -2.28 24.85 12.61
C LEU A 160 -3.28 25.42 13.63
N LEU A 161 -3.30 26.74 13.84
CA LEU A 161 -4.28 27.39 14.70
C LEU A 161 -5.70 27.28 14.12
N ALA A 162 -5.85 27.40 12.79
CA ALA A 162 -7.15 27.30 12.13
C ALA A 162 -7.70 25.86 12.05
N THR A 163 -6.82 24.84 12.02
CA THR A 163 -7.22 23.43 11.90
C THR A 163 -7.19 22.66 13.21
N SER A 164 -6.61 23.23 14.28
CA SER A 164 -6.55 22.57 15.59
C SER A 164 -7.95 22.51 16.20
N THR A 165 -8.33 21.31 16.65
CA THR A 165 -9.63 21.03 17.26
C THR A 165 -9.49 20.88 18.77
N ALA A 166 -10.59 21.02 19.52
CA ALA A 166 -10.60 20.72 20.96
C ALA A 166 -10.13 19.28 21.26
N ALA A 167 -10.47 18.32 20.41
CA ALA A 167 -10.00 16.93 20.53
C ALA A 167 -8.49 16.81 20.37
N ALA A 168 -7.90 17.48 19.36
CA ALA A 168 -6.44 17.51 19.15
C ALA A 168 -5.71 18.13 20.34
N ARG A 169 -6.25 19.21 20.93
CA ARG A 169 -5.69 19.86 22.12
C ARG A 169 -5.69 18.94 23.35
N ALA A 170 -6.78 18.18 23.55
CA ALA A 170 -6.89 17.22 24.65
C ALA A 170 -5.97 15.99 24.50
N ARG A 171 -5.29 15.83 23.35
CA ARG A 171 -4.26 14.80 23.17
C ARG A 171 -2.96 15.11 23.88
N ALA A 172 -2.72 16.36 24.27
CA ALA A 172 -1.51 16.75 24.97
C ALA A 172 -1.35 15.93 26.27
N GLY A 173 -0.33 15.06 26.31
CA GLY A 173 -0.07 14.15 27.43
C GLY A 173 -0.64 12.74 27.28
N GLN A 174 -1.35 12.43 26.19
CA GLN A 174 -1.71 11.05 25.87
C GLN A 174 -0.49 10.25 25.39
N ASP A 175 -0.41 9.01 25.84
CA ASP A 175 0.61 8.08 25.36
C ASP A 175 0.10 7.35 24.11
N LEU A 176 0.78 7.57 22.98
CA LEU A 176 0.46 6.98 21.69
C LEU A 176 1.62 6.05 21.30
N PRO A 177 1.43 4.72 21.22
CA PRO A 177 2.51 3.81 20.83
C PRO A 177 3.03 4.19 19.45
N PRO A 178 4.32 3.99 19.13
CA PRO A 178 4.85 4.27 17.80
C PRO A 178 4.31 3.25 16.76
N ALA A 179 4.46 3.56 15.47
CA ALA A 179 3.85 2.75 14.40
C ALA A 179 4.48 1.36 14.26
N ASP A 180 5.78 1.26 14.50
CA ASP A 180 6.57 0.02 14.53
C ASP A 180 6.22 -0.92 15.69
N ALA A 181 5.65 -0.38 16.76
CA ALA A 181 5.18 -1.18 17.89
C ALA A 181 3.86 -1.92 17.59
N LEU A 182 3.11 -1.51 16.57
CA LEU A 182 1.83 -2.13 16.22
C LEU A 182 2.05 -3.41 15.39
N PRO A 183 1.37 -4.52 15.72
CA PRO A 183 1.29 -5.68 14.84
C PRO A 183 0.88 -5.30 13.40
N PRO A 184 1.49 -5.90 12.36
CA PRO A 184 1.08 -5.66 10.98
C PRO A 184 -0.38 -6.07 10.75
N VAL A 185 -1.15 -5.23 10.05
CA VAL A 185 -2.57 -5.48 9.75
C VAL A 185 -2.77 -6.78 8.97
N ASP A 186 -1.88 -7.09 8.02
CA ASP A 186 -1.96 -8.32 7.23
C ASP A 186 -1.77 -9.59 8.07
N ASP A 187 -0.89 -9.53 9.07
CA ASP A 187 -0.69 -10.64 10.00
C ASP A 187 -1.93 -10.86 10.87
N VAL A 188 -2.51 -9.78 11.41
CA VAL A 188 -3.75 -9.84 12.19
C VAL A 188 -4.91 -10.35 11.34
N ARG A 189 -5.02 -9.91 10.08
CA ARG A 189 -6.06 -10.37 9.14
C ARG A 189 -5.91 -11.85 8.79
N ARG A 190 -4.68 -12.33 8.59
CA ARG A 190 -4.39 -13.76 8.38
C ARG A 190 -4.77 -14.59 9.61
N LEU A 191 -4.27 -14.20 10.80
CA LEU A 191 -4.54 -14.92 12.04
C LEU A 191 -6.03 -14.90 12.42
N SER A 192 -6.73 -13.79 12.17
CA SER A 192 -8.17 -13.67 12.43
C SER A 192 -8.98 -14.61 11.54
N ARG A 193 -8.65 -14.68 10.23
CA ARG A 193 -9.28 -15.65 9.32
C ARG A 193 -9.02 -17.09 9.75
N GLN A 194 -7.79 -17.42 10.13
CA GLN A 194 -7.43 -18.74 10.64
C GLN A 194 -8.19 -19.10 11.93
N ALA A 195 -8.35 -18.14 12.85
CA ALA A 195 -9.09 -18.34 14.08
C ALA A 195 -10.61 -18.56 13.86
N VAL A 196 -11.18 -18.00 12.78
CA VAL A 196 -12.61 -18.13 12.41
C VAL A 196 -12.90 -19.42 11.62
N GLN A 197 -11.93 -19.95 10.85
CA GLN A 197 -12.10 -21.13 10.00
C GLN A 197 -12.33 -22.47 10.76
N ALA A 198 -12.37 -22.47 12.10
CA ALA A 198 -12.69 -23.63 12.94
C ALA A 198 -14.15 -24.16 12.82
N GLY A 199 -14.86 -23.85 11.74
CA GLY A 199 -16.31 -23.88 11.64
C GLY A 199 -16.93 -24.89 10.67
N ARG A 200 -16.28 -26.02 10.37
CA ARG A 200 -17.01 -27.21 9.89
C ARG A 200 -16.62 -28.41 10.76
N PRO A 201 -17.54 -28.90 11.61
CA PRO A 201 -17.30 -30.10 12.38
C PRO A 201 -17.35 -31.29 11.42
N ASP A 202 -16.19 -31.67 10.91
CA ASP A 202 -15.91 -33.07 10.59
C ASP A 202 -15.00 -33.58 11.71
N ASP A 203 -15.27 -34.78 12.22
CA ASP A 203 -14.65 -35.29 13.45
C ASP A 203 -13.11 -35.30 13.36
N ALA A 204 -12.56 -35.57 12.16
CA ALA A 204 -11.12 -35.52 11.93
C ALA A 204 -10.58 -34.07 11.82
N GLY A 205 -11.32 -33.14 11.22
CA GLY A 205 -10.87 -31.77 10.96
C GLY A 205 -10.72 -30.90 12.21
N THR A 206 -11.41 -31.25 13.30
CA THR A 206 -11.27 -30.52 14.59
C THR A 206 -10.34 -31.23 15.56
N VAL A 207 -10.35 -32.58 15.56
CA VAL A 207 -9.58 -33.38 16.50
C VAL A 207 -8.09 -33.47 16.11
N VAL A 208 -7.77 -33.56 14.82
CA VAL A 208 -6.38 -33.66 14.34
C VAL A 208 -5.57 -32.40 14.69
N PRO A 209 -6.01 -31.16 14.38
CA PRO A 209 -5.26 -29.95 14.75
C PRO A 209 -5.04 -29.80 16.26
N ALA A 210 -6.06 -30.13 17.08
CA ALA A 210 -6.00 -30.02 18.54
C ALA A 210 -5.04 -31.05 19.19
N LEU A 211 -4.89 -32.23 18.57
CA LEU A 211 -3.90 -33.22 18.98
C LEU A 211 -2.51 -32.81 18.54
N LEU A 212 -2.33 -32.44 17.27
CA LEU A 212 -1.02 -32.07 16.72
C LEU A 212 -0.43 -30.83 17.41
N SER A 213 -1.24 -29.87 17.86
CA SER A 213 -0.77 -28.70 18.62
C SER A 213 -0.11 -29.06 19.96
N ARG A 214 -0.41 -30.23 20.51
CA ARG A 214 0.15 -30.73 21.79
C ARG A 214 1.29 -31.73 21.60
N VAL A 215 1.57 -32.12 20.36
CA VAL A 215 2.60 -33.11 20.02
C VAL A 215 3.91 -32.38 19.71
N GLU A 216 5.01 -32.97 20.20
CA GLU A 216 6.38 -32.52 19.95
C GLU A 216 6.70 -32.36 18.45
N PRO A 217 7.56 -31.41 18.06
CA PRO A 217 7.80 -31.06 16.65
C PRO A 217 8.36 -32.23 15.84
N ASP A 218 9.32 -33.00 16.37
CA ASP A 218 9.92 -34.15 15.68
C ASP A 218 8.88 -35.23 15.35
N ARG A 219 7.96 -35.46 16.29
CA ARG A 219 6.89 -36.45 16.13
C ARG A 219 5.81 -35.97 15.17
N ARG A 220 5.55 -34.66 15.15
CA ARG A 220 4.66 -34.02 14.19
C ARG A 220 5.21 -34.13 12.76
N GLU A 221 6.50 -33.87 12.56
CA GLU A 221 7.16 -34.01 11.26
C GLU A 221 7.08 -35.44 10.73
N ALA A 222 7.31 -36.44 11.59
CA ALA A 222 7.18 -37.85 11.21
C ALA A 222 5.78 -38.21 10.70
N VAL A 223 4.74 -37.75 11.40
CA VAL A 223 3.34 -38.00 11.03
C VAL A 223 2.95 -37.25 9.75
N THR A 224 3.43 -36.02 9.57
CA THR A 224 3.26 -35.25 8.33
C THR A 224 3.90 -35.96 7.14
N SER A 225 5.12 -36.49 7.29
CA SER A 225 5.81 -37.24 6.23
C SER A 225 4.99 -38.46 5.77
N ILE A 226 4.39 -39.18 6.72
CA ILE A 226 3.52 -40.34 6.42
C ILE A 226 2.22 -39.90 5.75
N ALA A 227 1.59 -38.82 6.21
CA ALA A 227 0.39 -38.26 5.57
C ALA A 227 0.64 -37.84 4.11
N ARG A 228 1.81 -37.24 3.82
CA ARG A 228 2.26 -36.97 2.44
C ARG A 228 2.39 -38.25 1.64
N CYS A 229 3.01 -39.27 2.21
CA CYS A 229 3.16 -40.57 1.55
C CYS A 229 1.81 -41.20 1.23
N VAL A 230 0.85 -41.19 2.17
CA VAL A 230 -0.50 -41.72 1.93
C VAL A 230 -1.18 -40.98 0.79
N THR A 231 -1.19 -39.65 0.82
CA THR A 231 -1.81 -38.81 -0.23
C THR A 231 -1.22 -39.14 -1.61
N VAL A 232 0.12 -39.11 -1.74
CA VAL A 232 0.82 -39.42 -3.01
C VAL A 232 0.51 -40.84 -3.50
N ARG A 233 0.44 -41.83 -2.60
CA ARG A 233 0.18 -43.23 -2.99
C ARG A 233 -1.28 -43.48 -3.35
N LEU A 234 -2.22 -42.81 -2.69
CA LEU A 234 -3.64 -42.88 -3.05
C LEU A 234 -3.91 -42.17 -4.38
N ASP A 235 -3.28 -41.01 -4.62
CA ASP A 235 -3.41 -40.28 -5.90
C ASP A 235 -2.85 -41.11 -7.07
N ALA A 236 -1.77 -41.86 -6.86
CA ALA A 236 -1.17 -42.72 -7.89
C ALA A 236 -2.07 -43.90 -8.34
N LEU A 237 -3.02 -44.32 -7.50
CA LEU A 237 -4.03 -45.33 -7.87
C LEU A 237 -5.09 -44.76 -8.82
N GLY A 238 -5.26 -43.44 -8.85
CA GLY A 238 -6.27 -42.76 -9.67
C GLY A 238 -7.68 -42.90 -9.11
N THR A 239 -8.70 -42.63 -9.92
CA THR A 239 -10.08 -42.59 -9.41
C THR A 239 -10.67 -44.00 -9.23
N ARG A 240 -11.52 -44.20 -8.20
CA ARG A 240 -12.23 -45.46 -7.94
C ARG A 240 -12.99 -46.03 -9.13
N ARG A 241 -13.48 -45.15 -10.02
CA ARG A 241 -14.24 -45.54 -11.22
C ARG A 241 -13.36 -46.16 -12.31
N GLN A 242 -12.08 -45.80 -12.37
CA GLN A 242 -11.16 -46.27 -13.41
C GLN A 242 -10.62 -47.68 -13.11
N SER A 243 -10.33 -47.97 -11.84
CA SER A 243 -9.78 -49.26 -11.42
C SER A 243 -10.44 -49.79 -10.13
N PRO A 244 -11.69 -50.28 -10.18
CA PRO A 244 -12.43 -50.68 -8.98
C PRO A 244 -11.75 -51.81 -8.19
N TRP A 245 -11.11 -52.77 -8.87
CA TRP A 245 -10.45 -53.91 -8.26
C TRP A 245 -9.25 -53.51 -7.37
N GLU A 246 -8.55 -52.43 -7.69
CA GLU A 246 -7.39 -51.96 -6.92
C GLU A 246 -7.80 -51.40 -5.57
N TRP A 247 -8.90 -50.66 -5.53
CA TRP A 247 -9.46 -50.08 -4.32
C TRP A 247 -10.09 -51.16 -3.43
N GLU A 248 -10.71 -52.18 -4.02
CA GLU A 248 -11.21 -53.34 -3.28
C GLU A 248 -10.06 -54.16 -2.68
N LEU A 249 -9.02 -54.45 -3.46
CA LEU A 249 -7.82 -55.13 -2.98
C LEU A 249 -7.11 -54.33 -1.87
N LEU A 250 -7.01 -53.00 -2.01
CA LEU A 250 -6.47 -52.12 -0.98
C LEU A 250 -7.26 -52.24 0.33
N GLY A 251 -8.59 -52.20 0.27
CA GLY A 251 -9.47 -52.38 1.43
C GLY A 251 -9.24 -53.73 2.13
N HIS A 252 -9.11 -54.81 1.35
CA HIS A 252 -8.78 -56.14 1.90
C HIS A 252 -7.41 -56.17 2.59
N LEU A 253 -6.39 -55.57 1.97
CA LEU A 253 -5.03 -55.56 2.50
C LEU A 253 -4.88 -54.74 3.79
N ILE A 254 -5.65 -53.65 3.95
CA ILE A 254 -5.66 -52.84 5.18
C ILE A 254 -6.15 -53.65 6.39
N HIS A 255 -7.09 -54.56 6.16
CA HIS A 255 -7.59 -55.50 7.16
C HIS A 255 -6.85 -56.84 7.17
N THR A 256 -5.61 -56.86 6.64
CA THR A 256 -4.72 -58.03 6.54
C THR A 256 -5.30 -59.25 5.82
N ARG A 257 -6.42 -59.08 5.11
CA ARG A 257 -7.06 -60.13 4.32
C ARG A 257 -6.25 -60.37 3.04
N HIS A 258 -6.09 -61.63 2.66
CA HIS A 258 -5.32 -62.08 1.48
C HIS A 258 -3.82 -61.68 1.46
N ARG A 259 -3.23 -61.22 2.59
CA ARG A 259 -1.85 -60.71 2.60
C ARG A 259 -0.81 -61.71 2.09
N ALA A 260 -0.86 -62.94 2.58
CA ALA A 260 0.07 -64.00 2.16
C ALA A 260 -0.11 -64.43 0.70
N VAL A 261 -1.31 -64.28 0.14
CA VAL A 261 -1.60 -64.60 -1.26
C VAL A 261 -1.14 -63.45 -2.15
N PHE A 262 -1.34 -62.22 -1.71
CA PHE A 262 -0.86 -61.01 -2.38
C PHE A 262 0.66 -61.00 -2.48
N ASP A 263 1.38 -61.20 -1.37
CA ASP A 263 2.84 -61.14 -1.35
C ASP A 263 3.46 -62.20 -2.29
N ARG A 264 2.91 -63.44 -2.28
CA ARG A 264 3.32 -64.51 -3.20
C ARG A 264 2.99 -64.19 -4.66
N THR A 265 1.79 -63.72 -4.94
CA THR A 265 1.35 -63.40 -6.32
C THR A 265 2.15 -62.21 -6.87
N HIS A 266 2.42 -61.19 -6.06
CA HIS A 266 3.24 -60.04 -6.44
C HIS A 266 4.66 -60.46 -6.80
N GLU A 267 5.29 -61.34 -5.99
CA GLU A 267 6.60 -61.90 -6.29
C GLU A 267 6.59 -62.74 -7.58
N ASP A 268 5.61 -63.64 -7.73
CA ASP A 268 5.46 -64.48 -8.93
C ASP A 268 5.26 -63.64 -10.19
N VAL A 269 4.43 -62.59 -10.14
CA VAL A 269 4.20 -61.66 -11.25
C VAL A 269 5.47 -60.90 -11.60
N ALA A 270 6.24 -60.41 -10.62
CA ALA A 270 7.49 -59.68 -10.86
C ALA A 270 8.56 -60.57 -11.51
N GLN A 271 8.71 -61.81 -11.01
CA GLN A 271 9.63 -62.80 -11.59
C GLN A 271 9.18 -63.21 -13.01
N ALA A 272 7.90 -63.48 -13.22
CA ALA A 272 7.36 -63.82 -14.53
C ALA A 272 7.47 -62.67 -15.54
N ALA A 273 7.26 -61.42 -15.12
CA ALA A 273 7.44 -60.24 -15.96
C ALA A 273 8.90 -60.07 -16.38
N THR A 274 9.86 -60.36 -15.49
CA THR A 274 11.30 -60.32 -15.78
C THR A 274 11.67 -61.36 -16.84
N ILE A 275 11.23 -62.61 -16.67
CA ILE A 275 11.45 -63.70 -17.64
C ILE A 275 10.83 -63.35 -19.00
N ALA A 276 9.61 -62.80 -19.00
CA ALA A 276 8.92 -62.38 -20.23
C ALA A 276 9.64 -61.23 -20.93
N HIS A 277 10.14 -60.23 -20.18
CA HIS A 277 10.83 -59.06 -20.73
C HIS A 277 12.18 -59.43 -21.35
N GLN A 278 13.00 -60.21 -20.65
CA GLN A 278 14.33 -60.66 -21.13
C GLN A 278 14.25 -61.44 -22.46
N ARG A 279 13.07 -61.93 -22.82
CA ARG A 279 12.86 -62.88 -23.92
C ARG A 279 11.78 -62.44 -24.90
N ARG A 280 11.49 -61.14 -24.93
CA ARG A 280 10.47 -60.52 -25.79
C ARG A 280 10.73 -60.78 -27.28
N ASP A 281 12.00 -60.74 -27.69
CA ASP A 281 12.42 -60.92 -29.09
C ASP A 281 12.93 -62.34 -29.39
N ALA A 282 12.82 -63.25 -28.42
CA ALA A 282 13.29 -64.62 -28.59
C ALA A 282 12.29 -65.47 -29.39
N PRO A 283 12.75 -66.46 -30.17
CA PRO A 283 11.87 -67.25 -31.04
C PRO A 283 10.75 -67.96 -30.26
N PRO A 284 9.55 -68.13 -30.85
CA PRO A 284 8.40 -68.75 -30.18
C PRO A 284 8.63 -70.24 -29.95
N VAL A 285 8.12 -70.75 -28.81
CA VAL A 285 8.13 -72.17 -28.47
C VAL A 285 6.72 -72.74 -28.63
N SER A 286 6.60 -73.90 -29.27
CA SER A 286 5.34 -74.65 -29.37
C SER A 286 5.55 -76.13 -29.09
N PHE A 287 4.49 -76.78 -28.59
CA PHE A 287 4.49 -78.20 -28.24
C PHE A 287 3.56 -78.99 -29.17
N LEU A 288 4.09 -80.05 -29.78
CA LEU A 288 3.39 -80.99 -30.65
C LEU A 288 2.82 -82.15 -29.80
N GLY A 289 1.94 -81.81 -28.85
CA GLY A 289 1.28 -82.75 -27.95
C GLY A 289 1.79 -82.71 -26.50
N PRO A 290 1.19 -83.49 -25.58
CA PRO A 290 1.55 -83.48 -24.17
C PRO A 290 2.99 -83.98 -23.96
N LEU A 291 3.72 -83.29 -23.10
CA LEU A 291 5.04 -83.71 -22.64
C LEU A 291 4.90 -84.76 -21.53
N PRO A 292 5.85 -85.71 -21.41
CA PRO A 292 5.89 -86.64 -20.30
C PRO A 292 6.21 -85.92 -18.98
N ALA A 293 5.85 -86.52 -17.84
CA ALA A 293 5.96 -85.86 -16.52
C ALA A 293 7.41 -85.54 -16.10
N ASP A 294 8.38 -86.28 -16.61
CA ASP A 294 9.82 -86.14 -16.39
C ASP A 294 10.51 -85.20 -17.42
N ALA A 295 9.74 -84.51 -18.27
CA ALA A 295 10.27 -83.70 -19.35
C ALA A 295 11.21 -82.57 -18.89
N VAL A 296 10.92 -81.93 -17.75
CA VAL A 296 11.76 -80.85 -17.21
C VAL A 296 13.13 -81.40 -16.80
N ASP A 297 13.15 -82.51 -16.04
CA ASP A 297 14.40 -83.14 -15.59
C ASP A 297 15.25 -83.63 -16.77
N LEU A 298 14.61 -84.23 -17.79
CA LEU A 298 15.29 -84.66 -19.01
C LEU A 298 15.87 -83.48 -19.82
N LEU A 299 15.18 -82.34 -19.87
CA LEU A 299 15.66 -81.13 -20.56
C LEU A 299 16.79 -80.45 -19.77
N CYS A 300 16.75 -80.42 -18.44
CA CYS A 300 17.84 -79.91 -17.59
C CYS A 300 19.11 -80.75 -17.77
N ASN A 301 19.00 -82.07 -17.67
CA ASN A 301 20.13 -82.99 -17.90
C ASN A 301 20.73 -82.84 -19.31
N TYR A 302 19.89 -82.57 -20.31
CA TYR A 302 20.34 -82.34 -21.68
C TYR A 302 20.98 -80.95 -21.86
N TYR A 303 20.47 -79.92 -21.19
CA TYR A 303 21.07 -78.59 -21.17
C TYR A 303 22.49 -78.63 -20.57
N GLU A 304 22.67 -79.29 -19.41
CA GLU A 304 23.99 -79.48 -18.78
C GLU A 304 24.97 -80.24 -19.67
N PHE A 305 24.48 -81.25 -20.41
CA PHE A 305 25.27 -81.97 -21.40
C PHE A 305 25.74 -81.07 -22.57
N LEU A 306 24.89 -80.15 -23.04
CA LEU A 306 25.26 -79.22 -24.10
C LEU A 306 26.23 -78.12 -23.61
N GLU A 307 26.03 -77.59 -22.40
CA GLU A 307 26.92 -76.61 -21.76
C GLU A 307 28.32 -77.18 -21.48
N SER A 308 28.42 -78.47 -21.14
CA SER A 308 29.71 -79.17 -20.94
C SER A 308 30.45 -79.52 -22.24
N GLY A 309 30.00 -79.01 -23.39
CA GLY A 309 30.65 -79.17 -24.70
C GLY A 309 30.13 -80.35 -25.53
N GLY A 310 29.02 -80.97 -25.13
CA GLY A 310 28.35 -82.03 -25.88
C GLY A 310 27.85 -81.56 -27.25
N ARG A 311 28.08 -82.35 -28.30
CA ARG A 311 27.60 -82.05 -29.66
C ARG A 311 26.29 -82.78 -29.97
N ALA A 312 25.31 -82.07 -30.50
CA ALA A 312 24.01 -82.65 -30.91
C ALA A 312 24.11 -83.66 -32.06
N ARG A 313 25.21 -83.67 -32.82
CA ARG A 313 25.50 -84.67 -33.86
C ARG A 313 26.80 -85.41 -33.53
N ALA A 314 26.68 -86.58 -32.91
CA ALA A 314 27.76 -87.52 -32.70
C ALA A 314 27.43 -88.87 -33.36
N TYR A 315 28.45 -89.58 -33.89
CA TYR A 315 28.30 -90.91 -34.50
C TYR A 315 27.75 -91.96 -33.52
N PHE A 316 27.96 -91.76 -32.22
CA PHE A 316 27.32 -92.51 -31.13
C PHE A 316 26.55 -91.53 -30.24
N ARG A 317 25.25 -91.77 -30.01
CA ARG A 317 24.39 -90.91 -29.17
C ARG A 317 24.64 -91.22 -27.68
N PRO A 318 25.06 -90.24 -26.86
CA PRO A 318 25.13 -90.38 -25.40
C PRO A 318 23.76 -90.65 -24.78
N SER A 319 23.71 -91.23 -23.57
CA SER A 319 22.46 -91.56 -22.85
C SER A 319 21.55 -90.35 -22.69
N ALA A 320 22.08 -89.22 -22.22
CA ALA A 320 21.32 -87.96 -22.06
C ALA A 320 20.62 -87.51 -23.35
N GLN A 321 21.26 -87.67 -24.52
CA GLN A 321 20.65 -87.35 -25.81
C GLN A 321 19.59 -88.37 -26.24
N ARG A 322 19.83 -89.66 -25.99
CA ARG A 322 18.88 -90.72 -26.34
C ARG A 322 17.59 -90.60 -25.54
N ASP A 323 17.71 -90.26 -24.26
CA ASP A 323 16.60 -90.27 -23.31
C ASP A 323 15.71 -89.02 -23.47
N VAL A 324 16.29 -87.86 -23.83
CA VAL A 324 15.54 -86.61 -24.13
C VAL A 324 14.98 -86.55 -25.56
N GLN A 325 15.46 -87.36 -26.50
CA GLN A 325 15.05 -87.32 -27.91
C GLN A 325 13.52 -87.40 -28.14
N PRO A 326 12.75 -88.22 -27.40
CA PRO A 326 11.29 -88.25 -27.51
C PRO A 326 10.63 -86.93 -27.11
N VAL A 327 11.23 -86.21 -26.15
CA VAL A 327 10.78 -84.89 -25.67
C VAL A 327 11.13 -83.82 -26.70
N LEU A 328 12.37 -83.77 -27.20
CA LEU A 328 12.81 -82.79 -28.21
C LEU A 328 11.98 -82.85 -29.51
N ARG A 329 11.57 -84.05 -29.94
CA ARG A 329 10.70 -84.21 -31.13
C ARG A 329 9.33 -83.56 -30.98
N ARG A 330 8.84 -83.40 -29.75
CA ARG A 330 7.56 -82.77 -29.45
C ARG A 330 7.67 -81.27 -29.24
N ILE A 331 8.86 -80.68 -29.34
CA ILE A 331 9.08 -79.26 -29.10
C ILE A 331 9.53 -78.57 -30.39
N ARG A 332 9.04 -77.37 -30.63
CA ARG A 332 9.49 -76.52 -31.74
C ARG A 332 9.87 -75.14 -31.24
N VAL A 333 11.02 -74.63 -31.67
CA VAL A 333 11.52 -73.27 -31.43
C VAL A 333 11.62 -72.58 -32.80
N ALA A 334 10.73 -71.63 -33.11
CA ALA A 334 10.55 -71.10 -34.47
C ALA A 334 10.46 -72.22 -35.53
N ASP A 335 9.56 -73.17 -35.29
CA ASP A 335 9.26 -74.32 -36.17
C ASP A 335 10.42 -75.33 -36.38
N ARG A 336 11.53 -75.21 -35.65
CA ARG A 336 12.66 -76.17 -35.67
C ARG A 336 12.80 -76.94 -34.36
N GLU A 337 13.39 -78.13 -34.41
CA GLU A 337 13.74 -78.87 -33.19
C GLU A 337 14.83 -78.12 -32.40
N PRO A 338 14.81 -78.15 -31.05
CA PRO A 338 15.86 -77.55 -30.24
C PRO A 338 17.16 -78.33 -30.40
N VAL A 339 18.24 -77.67 -30.85
CA VAL A 339 19.54 -78.31 -31.12
C VAL A 339 20.67 -77.70 -30.29
N THR A 340 20.52 -76.47 -29.82
CA THR A 340 21.54 -75.73 -29.08
C THR A 340 21.16 -75.54 -27.61
N ALA A 341 22.15 -75.33 -26.72
CA ALA A 341 21.88 -75.05 -25.31
C ALA A 341 20.94 -73.84 -25.11
N PRO A 342 21.08 -72.74 -25.88
CA PRO A 342 20.10 -71.64 -25.86
C PRO A 342 18.68 -72.05 -26.26
N ASP A 343 18.51 -72.98 -27.22
CA ASP A 343 17.19 -73.46 -27.60
C ASP A 343 16.54 -74.30 -26.48
N VAL A 344 17.33 -75.12 -25.76
CA VAL A 344 16.83 -75.95 -24.64
C VAL A 344 16.49 -75.08 -23.43
N LEU A 345 17.35 -74.13 -23.08
CA LEU A 345 17.08 -73.14 -22.04
C LEU A 345 15.79 -72.37 -22.37
N ARG A 346 15.60 -71.95 -23.62
CA ARG A 346 14.37 -71.28 -24.07
C ARG A 346 13.10 -72.09 -23.80
N VAL A 347 13.16 -73.41 -23.94
CA VAL A 347 12.03 -74.31 -23.64
C VAL A 347 11.78 -74.38 -22.14
N LEU A 348 12.84 -74.56 -21.33
CA LEU A 348 12.74 -74.62 -19.87
C LEU A 348 12.07 -73.37 -19.29
N ASP A 349 12.49 -72.19 -19.71
CA ASP A 349 11.88 -70.94 -19.25
C ASP A 349 10.46 -70.72 -19.78
N HIS A 350 10.13 -71.24 -20.96
CA HIS A 350 8.74 -71.21 -21.45
C HIS A 350 7.84 -72.10 -20.58
N MET A 351 8.35 -73.25 -20.13
CA MET A 351 7.66 -74.12 -19.19
C MET A 351 7.52 -73.46 -17.81
N GLU A 352 8.60 -72.87 -17.27
CA GLU A 352 8.57 -72.15 -15.99
C GLU A 352 7.58 -70.97 -16.04
N LEU A 353 7.60 -70.17 -17.11
CA LEU A 353 6.66 -69.07 -17.31
C LEU A 353 5.22 -69.56 -17.36
N THR A 354 4.95 -70.71 -18.00
CA THR A 354 3.61 -71.30 -18.08
C THR A 354 3.10 -71.76 -16.71
N GLU A 355 3.96 -72.40 -15.91
CA GLU A 355 3.63 -72.82 -14.55
C GLU A 355 3.37 -71.60 -13.64
N ARG A 356 4.24 -70.59 -13.70
CA ARG A 356 4.06 -69.33 -12.95
C ARG A 356 2.79 -68.61 -13.36
N LEU A 357 2.47 -68.55 -14.65
CA LEU A 357 1.21 -67.98 -15.13
C LEU A 357 0.01 -68.71 -14.52
N GLY A 358 0.04 -70.04 -14.40
CA GLY A 358 -1.00 -70.81 -13.70
C GLY A 358 -1.17 -70.39 -12.24
N ARG A 359 -0.06 -70.23 -11.50
CA ARG A 359 -0.07 -69.75 -10.10
C ARG A 359 -0.59 -68.32 -9.99
N ILE A 360 -0.17 -67.43 -10.89
CA ILE A 360 -0.62 -66.04 -10.96
C ILE A 360 -2.12 -65.97 -11.20
N VAL A 361 -2.65 -66.73 -12.17
CA VAL A 361 -4.09 -66.75 -12.48
C VAL A 361 -4.89 -67.23 -11.26
N ALA A 362 -4.42 -68.26 -10.56
CA ALA A 362 -5.06 -68.74 -9.33
C ALA A 362 -5.05 -67.67 -8.22
N GLY A 363 -3.91 -67.01 -7.99
CA GLY A 363 -3.78 -65.95 -7.00
C GLY A 363 -4.62 -64.71 -7.33
N CYS A 364 -4.66 -64.31 -8.60
CA CYS A 364 -5.53 -63.23 -9.08
C CYS A 364 -7.01 -63.55 -8.85
N ALA A 365 -7.44 -64.78 -9.15
CA ALA A 365 -8.82 -65.21 -8.94
C ALA A 365 -9.22 -65.19 -7.45
N GLU A 366 -8.33 -65.62 -6.56
CA GLU A 366 -8.58 -65.60 -5.10
C GLU A 366 -8.75 -64.17 -4.55
N MET A 367 -8.01 -63.20 -5.11
CA MET A 367 -8.03 -61.81 -4.67
C MET A 367 -9.05 -60.92 -5.41
N GLY A 368 -9.74 -61.44 -6.43
CA GLY A 368 -10.63 -60.65 -7.30
C GLY A 368 -9.89 -59.70 -8.26
N VAL A 369 -8.61 -59.99 -8.56
CA VAL A 369 -7.77 -59.21 -9.47
C VAL A 369 -7.96 -59.72 -10.91
N PRO A 370 -7.98 -58.84 -11.93
CA PRO A 370 -8.02 -59.26 -13.33
C PRO A 370 -6.86 -60.21 -13.68
N ALA A 371 -7.17 -61.43 -14.12
CA ALA A 371 -6.16 -62.40 -14.52
C ALA A 371 -5.44 -61.97 -15.81
N PRO A 372 -4.11 -62.11 -15.90
CA PRO A 372 -3.37 -61.80 -17.13
C PRO A 372 -3.77 -62.75 -18.25
N ARG A 373 -3.97 -62.23 -19.46
CA ARG A 373 -4.32 -63.03 -20.65
C ARG A 373 -3.10 -63.59 -21.36
N GLY A 374 -1.92 -63.05 -21.06
CA GLY A 374 -0.65 -63.54 -21.56
C GLY A 374 0.55 -62.77 -21.00
N PRO A 375 1.77 -63.06 -21.49
CA PRO A 375 3.01 -62.48 -20.96
C PRO A 375 3.10 -60.95 -21.04
N LEU A 376 2.40 -60.33 -22.00
CA LEU A 376 2.39 -58.87 -22.18
C LEU A 376 1.66 -58.13 -21.05
N ASP A 377 0.70 -58.78 -20.38
CA ASP A 377 -0.10 -58.19 -19.30
C ASP A 377 0.64 -58.22 -17.95
N LEU A 378 1.74 -58.99 -17.85
CA LEU A 378 2.47 -59.20 -16.60
C LEU A 378 3.17 -57.94 -16.09
N ALA A 379 3.79 -57.15 -16.97
CA ALA A 379 4.48 -55.94 -16.57
C ALA A 379 3.50 -54.85 -16.06
N PRO A 380 2.39 -54.53 -16.77
CA PRO A 380 1.36 -53.65 -16.24
C PRO A 380 0.76 -54.16 -14.92
N LEU A 381 0.50 -55.47 -14.80
CA LEU A 381 -0.03 -56.05 -13.57
C LEU A 381 0.96 -55.93 -12.41
N ALA A 382 2.25 -56.16 -12.64
CA ALA A 382 3.31 -55.99 -11.64
C ALA A 382 3.32 -54.55 -11.09
N GLU A 383 3.26 -53.57 -12.00
CA GLU A 383 3.24 -52.16 -11.64
C GLU A 383 2.03 -51.79 -10.79
N ARG A 384 0.82 -52.21 -11.19
CA ARG A 384 -0.41 -51.92 -10.43
C ARG A 384 -0.44 -52.62 -9.07
N LEU A 385 -0.01 -53.89 -8.98
CA LEU A 385 0.11 -54.59 -7.69
C LEU A 385 1.13 -53.91 -6.77
N ALA A 386 2.27 -53.46 -7.30
CA ALA A 386 3.27 -52.73 -6.53
C ALA A 386 2.71 -51.41 -5.96
N LEU A 387 1.92 -50.67 -6.74
CA LEU A 387 1.23 -49.46 -6.29
C LEU A 387 0.24 -49.75 -5.16
N VAL A 388 -0.63 -50.76 -5.32
CA VAL A 388 -1.60 -51.17 -4.29
C VAL A 388 -0.89 -51.61 -3.00
N GLY A 389 0.18 -52.40 -3.12
CA GLY A 389 0.98 -52.84 -1.97
C GLY A 389 1.67 -51.68 -1.25
N ALA A 390 2.16 -50.68 -1.98
CA ALA A 390 2.74 -49.47 -1.41
C ALA A 390 1.70 -48.63 -0.67
N ALA A 391 0.51 -48.43 -1.27
CA ALA A 391 -0.59 -47.71 -0.64
C ALA A 391 -1.06 -48.41 0.64
N ALA A 392 -1.21 -49.73 0.64
CA ALA A 392 -1.60 -50.51 1.82
C ALA A 392 -0.58 -50.37 2.96
N ARG A 393 0.73 -50.36 2.65
CA ARG A 393 1.78 -50.12 3.66
C ARG A 393 1.71 -48.70 4.23
N SER A 394 1.58 -47.68 3.39
CA SER A 394 1.48 -46.29 3.85
C SER A 394 0.25 -46.06 4.72
N VAL A 395 -0.91 -46.60 4.35
CA VAL A 395 -2.13 -46.52 5.17
C VAL A 395 -1.96 -47.30 6.48
N GLY A 396 -1.30 -48.47 6.44
CA GLY A 396 -0.97 -49.24 7.65
C GLY A 396 -0.06 -48.47 8.61
N SER A 397 0.98 -47.80 8.10
CA SER A 397 1.85 -46.93 8.89
C SER A 397 1.09 -45.75 9.49
N LEU A 398 0.24 -45.06 8.71
CA LEU A 398 -0.59 -43.97 9.22
C LEU A 398 -1.50 -44.45 10.36
N ARG A 399 -2.17 -45.59 10.17
CA ARG A 399 -3.04 -46.17 11.20
C ARG A 399 -2.29 -46.45 12.49
N HIS A 400 -1.05 -46.97 12.41
CA HIS A 400 -0.22 -47.20 13.58
C HIS A 400 0.15 -45.88 14.26
N ASP A 401 0.74 -44.94 13.53
CA ASP A 401 1.29 -43.72 14.12
C ASP A 401 0.21 -42.79 14.70
N VAL A 402 -0.95 -42.71 14.03
CA VAL A 402 -2.10 -41.92 14.50
C VAL A 402 -2.70 -42.47 15.80
N LEU A 403 -2.73 -43.80 15.98
CA LEU A 403 -3.18 -44.42 17.23
C LEU A 403 -2.24 -44.09 18.39
N PHE A 404 -0.94 -43.92 18.13
CA PHE A 404 0.05 -43.62 19.17
C PHE A 404 0.35 -42.13 19.36
N LEU A 405 -0.27 -41.22 18.58
CA LEU A 405 -0.08 -39.77 18.70
C LEU A 405 -0.21 -39.25 20.14
N ALA A 406 -1.19 -39.77 20.88
CA ALA A 406 -1.40 -39.54 22.31
C ALA A 406 -1.77 -40.85 23.02
N ALA A 407 -1.55 -40.93 24.34
CA ALA A 407 -1.85 -42.13 25.13
C ALA A 407 -3.32 -42.58 25.01
N ASP A 408 -4.23 -41.61 24.85
CA ASP A 408 -5.67 -41.81 24.64
C ASP A 408 -6.10 -41.19 23.28
N SER A 409 -5.38 -41.49 22.20
CA SER A 409 -5.71 -40.93 20.88
C SER A 409 -7.14 -41.31 20.47
N PRO A 410 -8.07 -40.35 20.29
CA PRO A 410 -9.43 -40.63 19.82
C PRO A 410 -9.49 -40.90 18.31
N LEU A 411 -8.36 -40.77 17.60
CA LEU A 411 -8.31 -40.93 16.16
C LEU A 411 -8.24 -42.42 15.78
N SER A 412 -9.20 -42.84 14.97
CA SER A 412 -9.23 -44.17 14.37
C SER A 412 -9.18 -44.07 12.85
N VAL A 413 -8.37 -44.90 12.21
CA VAL A 413 -8.28 -45.02 10.75
C VAL A 413 -8.78 -46.42 10.36
N PRO A 414 -10.12 -46.63 10.30
CA PRO A 414 -10.68 -47.94 10.01
C PRO A 414 -10.61 -48.31 8.52
N ASP A 415 -10.65 -47.33 7.62
CA ASP A 415 -10.75 -47.53 6.18
C ASP A 415 -9.90 -46.52 5.39
N VAL A 416 -9.84 -46.71 4.07
CA VAL A 416 -9.08 -45.84 3.14
C VAL A 416 -9.61 -44.40 3.14
N ASP A 417 -10.93 -44.22 3.25
CA ASP A 417 -11.56 -42.90 3.25
C ASP A 417 -11.17 -42.10 4.49
N SER A 418 -11.12 -42.75 5.65
CA SER A 418 -10.65 -42.16 6.89
C SER A 418 -9.15 -41.86 6.84
N ALA A 419 -8.34 -42.72 6.20
CA ALA A 419 -6.91 -42.47 6.01
C ALA A 419 -6.66 -41.22 5.14
N ALA A 420 -7.43 -41.06 4.07
CA ALA A 420 -7.38 -39.88 3.21
C ALA A 420 -7.81 -38.60 3.97
N ARG A 421 -8.93 -38.65 4.71
CA ARG A 421 -9.40 -37.52 5.53
C ARG A 421 -8.39 -37.11 6.60
N VAL A 422 -7.85 -38.07 7.35
CA VAL A 422 -6.87 -37.80 8.41
C VAL A 422 -5.57 -37.25 7.82
N SER A 423 -5.10 -37.80 6.70
CA SER A 423 -3.91 -37.28 6.00
C SER A 423 -4.12 -35.83 5.54
N ALA A 424 -5.27 -35.53 4.93
CA ALA A 424 -5.60 -34.18 4.51
C ALA A 424 -5.65 -33.20 5.70
N ALA A 425 -6.21 -33.60 6.84
CA ALA A 425 -6.26 -32.76 8.05
C ALA A 425 -4.86 -32.54 8.68
N ILE A 426 -3.97 -33.54 8.63
CA ILE A 426 -2.57 -33.39 9.09
C ILE A 426 -1.83 -32.38 8.21
N LEU A 427 -1.98 -32.49 6.88
CA LEU A 427 -1.35 -31.58 5.92
C LEU A 427 -1.92 -30.17 6.02
N ASP A 428 -3.23 -30.04 6.21
CA ASP A 428 -3.90 -28.76 6.44
C ASP A 428 -3.40 -28.07 7.71
N TYR A 429 -3.20 -28.84 8.80
CA TYR A 429 -2.58 -28.31 10.02
C TYR A 429 -1.11 -27.89 9.81
N GLU A 430 -0.34 -28.63 9.00
CA GLU A 430 1.03 -28.25 8.67
C GLU A 430 1.09 -26.91 7.92
N GLU A 431 0.19 -26.71 6.96
CA GLU A 431 0.14 -25.52 6.13
C GLU A 431 -0.46 -24.31 6.85
N HIS A 432 -1.55 -24.50 7.61
CA HIS A 432 -2.38 -23.43 8.15
C HIS A 432 -2.31 -23.28 9.69
N GLY A 433 -1.77 -24.27 10.41
CA GLY A 433 -1.76 -24.31 11.88
C GLY A 433 -3.14 -24.57 12.47
N SER A 434 -3.30 -24.41 13.80
CA SER A 434 -4.61 -24.51 14.46
C SER A 434 -5.24 -23.14 14.70
N ALA A 435 -6.58 -23.09 14.63
CA ALA A 435 -7.35 -21.91 15.04
C ALA A 435 -7.08 -21.50 16.50
N ALA A 436 -6.78 -22.47 17.38
CA ALA A 436 -6.42 -22.23 18.78
C ALA A 436 -5.04 -21.56 18.92
N GLU A 437 -4.05 -21.96 18.12
CA GLU A 437 -2.76 -21.28 18.07
C GLU A 437 -2.88 -19.87 17.49
N ALA A 438 -3.67 -19.69 16.43
CA ALA A 438 -3.91 -18.37 15.84
C ALA A 438 -4.58 -17.42 16.85
N ALA A 439 -5.57 -17.92 17.56
CA ALA A 439 -6.23 -17.24 18.68
C ALA A 439 -5.24 -16.82 19.78
N HIS A 440 -4.42 -17.76 20.26
CA HIS A 440 -3.45 -17.49 21.32
C HIS A 440 -2.38 -16.47 20.89
N LYS A 441 -1.96 -16.52 19.62
CA LYS A 441 -1.06 -15.51 19.03
C LYS A 441 -1.70 -14.12 19.02
N LEU A 442 -2.98 -14.00 18.65
CA LEU A 442 -3.72 -12.73 18.70
C LEU A 442 -3.86 -12.20 20.14
N ASP A 443 -4.15 -13.07 21.11
CA ASP A 443 -4.23 -12.68 22.52
C ASP A 443 -2.85 -12.21 23.05
N THR A 444 -1.78 -12.91 22.69
CA THR A 444 -0.39 -12.50 23.01
C THR A 444 -0.03 -11.15 22.39
N MET A 445 -0.46 -10.90 21.15
CA MET A 445 -0.28 -9.59 20.50
C MET A 445 -1.07 -8.49 21.23
N ALA A 446 -2.29 -8.80 21.69
CA ALA A 446 -3.11 -7.87 22.44
C ALA A 446 -2.47 -7.50 23.79
N ASP A 447 -1.92 -8.47 24.51
CA ASP A 447 -1.28 -8.25 25.80
C ASP A 447 0.01 -7.43 25.65
N ARG A 448 0.86 -7.76 24.67
CA ARG A 448 2.05 -6.94 24.34
C ARG A 448 1.70 -5.51 23.92
N LEU A 449 0.56 -5.31 23.25
CA LEU A 449 0.10 -3.98 22.90
C LEU A 449 -0.37 -3.24 24.14
N ALA A 450 -1.17 -3.87 24.99
CA ALA A 450 -1.68 -3.28 26.24
C ALA A 450 -0.55 -2.88 27.20
N GLU A 451 0.51 -3.68 27.32
CA GLU A 451 1.68 -3.38 28.16
C GLU A 451 2.44 -2.11 27.74
N ARG A 452 2.30 -1.68 26.48
CA ARG A 452 2.99 -0.48 25.97
C ARG A 452 2.33 0.83 26.35
N ALA A 453 1.09 0.81 26.83
CA ALA A 453 0.46 1.98 27.41
C ALA A 453 0.97 2.16 28.85
N ALA A 454 2.19 2.70 29.00
CA ALA A 454 2.79 2.97 30.31
C ALA A 454 2.45 4.37 30.86
N GLY A 455 1.81 5.22 30.05
CA GLY A 455 1.38 6.56 30.42
C GLY A 455 0.13 6.63 31.33
N THR A 456 -0.07 7.79 31.96
CA THR A 456 -1.21 8.08 32.84
C THR A 456 -2.55 8.25 32.12
N VAL A 457 -2.55 8.55 30.81
CA VAL A 457 -3.76 8.69 29.99
C VAL A 457 -3.59 7.91 28.68
N THR A 458 -4.21 6.75 28.61
CA THR A 458 -4.23 5.90 27.42
C THR A 458 -5.23 6.44 26.40
N ALA A 459 -4.82 6.52 25.13
CA ALA A 459 -5.70 6.97 24.05
C ALA A 459 -6.84 5.97 23.79
N PRO A 460 -8.07 6.43 23.48
CA PRO A 460 -9.20 5.54 23.23
C PRO A 460 -8.98 4.62 22.03
N GLU A 461 -8.25 5.06 21.00
CA GLU A 461 -7.90 4.26 19.83
C GLU A 461 -6.96 3.10 20.19
N HIS A 462 -6.10 3.29 21.19
CA HIS A 462 -5.25 2.21 21.72
C HIS A 462 -6.11 1.11 22.38
N HIS A 463 -7.08 1.49 23.20
CA HIS A 463 -8.03 0.54 23.78
C HIS A 463 -8.85 -0.17 22.71
N GLN A 464 -9.27 0.54 21.67
CA GLN A 464 -9.99 -0.06 20.54
C GLN A 464 -9.13 -1.09 19.80
N ALA A 465 -7.85 -0.80 19.57
CA ALA A 465 -6.92 -1.74 18.93
C ALA A 465 -6.74 -3.02 19.76
N VAL A 466 -6.52 -2.89 21.08
CA VAL A 466 -6.42 -4.06 21.98
C VAL A 466 -7.72 -4.86 22.00
N ALA A 467 -8.87 -4.18 22.08
CA ALA A 467 -10.17 -4.83 22.08
C ALA A 467 -10.49 -5.52 20.73
N ALA A 468 -10.04 -4.97 19.61
CA ALA A 468 -10.20 -5.57 18.30
C ALA A 468 -9.38 -6.86 18.16
N LEU A 469 -8.12 -6.86 18.65
CA LEU A 469 -7.29 -8.07 18.69
C LEU A 469 -7.93 -9.19 19.52
N ARG A 470 -8.43 -8.86 20.72
CA ARG A 470 -9.12 -9.83 21.59
C ARG A 470 -10.41 -10.36 20.98
N ARG A 471 -11.13 -9.53 20.23
CA ARG A 471 -12.34 -9.93 19.47
C ARG A 471 -12.02 -10.65 18.16
N ARG A 472 -10.74 -10.70 17.74
CA ARG A 472 -10.28 -11.30 16.49
C ARG A 472 -10.92 -10.62 15.27
N ASP A 473 -11.13 -9.32 15.40
CA ASP A 473 -11.78 -8.47 14.42
C ASP A 473 -10.71 -7.65 13.69
N ALA A 474 -10.31 -8.14 12.52
CA ALA A 474 -9.25 -7.53 11.73
C ALA A 474 -9.66 -6.15 11.18
N ASP A 475 -10.92 -5.97 10.83
CA ASP A 475 -11.42 -4.72 10.25
C ASP A 475 -11.50 -3.63 11.33
N ALA A 476 -11.99 -3.97 12.53
CA ALA A 476 -11.95 -3.05 13.67
C ALA A 476 -10.52 -2.72 14.11
N TYR A 477 -9.58 -3.67 13.97
CA TYR A 477 -8.18 -3.43 14.27
C TYR A 477 -7.55 -2.43 13.29
N GLU A 478 -7.76 -2.62 12.00
CA GLU A 478 -7.29 -1.70 10.95
C GLU A 478 -7.82 -0.28 11.16
N GLN A 479 -9.13 -0.13 11.44
CA GLN A 479 -9.73 1.17 11.76
C GLN A 479 -9.08 1.83 12.98
N ALA A 480 -8.78 1.06 14.03
CA ALA A 480 -8.11 1.56 15.23
C ALA A 480 -6.66 1.99 14.95
N VAL A 481 -5.94 1.26 14.08
CA VAL A 481 -4.58 1.62 13.65
C VAL A 481 -4.57 2.91 12.84
N ASP A 482 -5.53 3.09 11.93
CA ASP A 482 -5.68 4.33 11.16
C ASP A 482 -6.03 5.52 12.07
N ALA A 483 -6.92 5.30 13.03
CA ALA A 483 -7.28 6.31 14.03
C ALA A 483 -6.08 6.69 14.92
N LEU A 484 -5.26 5.72 15.35
CA LEU A 484 -3.98 5.98 16.02
C LEU A 484 -3.03 6.78 15.12
N GLY A 485 -2.98 6.46 13.82
CA GLY A 485 -2.21 7.23 12.83
C GLY A 485 -2.65 8.68 12.74
N ALA A 486 -3.96 8.94 12.75
CA ALA A 486 -4.53 10.29 12.79
C ALA A 486 -4.19 11.01 14.11
N ALA A 487 -4.38 10.35 15.26
CA ALA A 487 -4.06 10.91 16.57
C ALA A 487 -2.58 11.29 16.72
N ARG A 488 -1.66 10.50 16.14
CA ARG A 488 -0.22 10.86 16.11
C ARG A 488 0.06 12.10 15.28
N ARG A 489 -0.66 12.30 14.16
CA ARG A 489 -0.52 13.53 13.34
C ARG A 489 -1.04 14.73 14.11
N GLU A 490 -2.21 14.61 14.74
CA GLU A 490 -2.79 15.65 15.61
C GLU A 490 -1.81 16.05 16.72
N LEU A 491 -1.20 15.08 17.42
CA LEU A 491 -0.23 15.38 18.48
C LEU A 491 1.01 16.10 17.95
N ARG A 492 1.55 15.68 16.79
CA ARG A 492 2.71 16.36 16.16
C ARG A 492 2.37 17.79 15.76
N ASP A 493 1.20 17.98 15.16
CA ASP A 493 0.68 19.28 14.75
C ASP A 493 0.52 20.21 15.97
N GLU A 494 0.02 19.69 17.10
CA GLU A 494 -0.16 20.44 18.33
C GLU A 494 1.18 20.82 19.00
N VAL A 495 2.17 19.91 19.02
CA VAL A 495 3.54 20.21 19.48
C VAL A 495 4.19 21.27 18.60
N ARG A 496 4.03 21.16 17.27
CA ARG A 496 4.56 22.12 16.31
C ARG A 496 3.89 23.48 16.46
N ARG A 497 2.56 23.52 16.66
CA ARG A 497 1.78 24.74 16.94
C ARG A 497 2.31 25.45 18.18
N THR A 498 2.43 24.72 19.29
CA THR A 498 2.94 25.24 20.58
C THR A 498 4.35 25.80 20.44
N THR A 499 5.22 25.11 19.70
CA THR A 499 6.60 25.55 19.44
C THR A 499 6.64 26.85 18.63
N LEU A 500 5.91 26.92 17.52
CA LEU A 500 5.88 28.09 16.65
C LEU A 500 5.23 29.29 17.33
N LEU A 501 4.16 29.07 18.10
CA LEU A 501 3.52 30.10 18.89
C LEU A 501 4.43 30.61 20.01
N GLY A 502 5.22 29.73 20.65
CA GLY A 502 6.25 30.11 21.61
C GLY A 502 7.32 31.02 20.99
N ARG A 503 7.76 30.73 19.76
CA ARG A 503 8.69 31.60 19.01
C ARG A 503 8.07 32.95 18.64
N LEU A 504 6.81 32.96 18.23
CA LEU A 504 6.08 34.21 18.00
C LEU A 504 5.95 35.02 19.29
N ARG A 505 5.67 34.38 20.42
CA ARG A 505 5.56 35.02 21.73
C ARG A 505 6.87 35.69 22.16
N ALA A 506 8.02 35.12 21.78
CA ALA A 506 9.34 35.71 22.07
C ALA A 506 9.64 36.99 21.27
N THR A 507 9.07 37.13 20.07
CA THR A 507 9.33 38.26 19.15
C THR A 507 8.21 39.31 19.15
N ALA A 508 6.96 38.88 19.26
CA ALA A 508 5.76 39.71 19.24
C ALA A 508 4.73 39.18 20.28
N PRO A 509 4.93 39.46 21.58
CA PRO A 509 4.12 38.88 22.66
C PRO A 509 2.63 39.27 22.58
N ALA A 510 2.33 40.51 22.22
CA ALA A 510 0.94 40.99 22.08
C ALA A 510 0.21 40.26 20.93
N LEU A 511 0.90 40.06 19.79
CA LEU A 511 0.35 39.33 18.64
C LEU A 511 0.09 37.85 18.98
N ALA A 512 1.02 37.21 19.67
CA ALA A 512 0.86 35.83 20.12
C ALA A 512 -0.33 35.68 21.09
N ALA A 513 -0.51 36.62 22.03
CA ALA A 513 -1.64 36.64 22.94
C ALA A 513 -2.98 36.82 22.19
N ALA A 514 -3.04 37.76 21.24
CA ALA A 514 -4.23 37.98 20.42
C ALA A 514 -4.58 36.74 19.56
N TRP A 515 -3.58 36.06 19.00
CA TRP A 515 -3.83 34.83 18.23
C TRP A 515 -4.25 33.65 19.10
N ASP A 516 -3.73 33.52 20.32
CA ASP A 516 -4.21 32.51 21.28
C ASP A 516 -5.66 32.77 21.67
N GLU A 517 -6.02 34.01 22.00
CA GLU A 517 -7.40 34.38 22.33
C GLU A 517 -8.35 34.10 21.15
N LEU A 518 -7.96 34.45 19.92
CA LEU A 518 -8.75 34.13 18.71
C LEU A 518 -8.92 32.63 18.50
N HIS A 519 -7.89 31.84 18.84
CA HIS A 519 -7.94 30.38 18.77
C HIS A 519 -8.85 29.77 19.84
N GLU A 520 -8.88 30.31 21.06
CA GLU A 520 -9.82 29.88 22.10
C GLU A 520 -11.29 30.11 21.70
N HIS A 521 -11.56 31.16 20.92
CA HIS A 521 -12.89 31.53 20.44
C HIS A 521 -13.25 30.94 19.06
N ASP A 522 -12.46 29.98 18.54
CA ASP A 522 -12.63 29.36 17.20
C ASP A 522 -12.82 30.37 16.06
N SER A 523 -12.14 31.52 16.14
CA SER A 523 -12.19 32.55 15.11
C SER A 523 -11.06 32.35 14.09
N GLY A 524 -11.42 31.95 12.86
CA GLY A 524 -10.49 31.41 11.86
C GLY A 524 -9.53 32.39 11.17
N ALA A 525 -9.39 33.64 11.64
CA ALA A 525 -8.67 34.69 10.92
C ALA A 525 -7.50 35.30 11.71
N TYR A 526 -6.30 34.78 11.46
CA TYR A 526 -5.03 35.19 12.08
C TYR A 526 -4.29 36.24 11.25
N GLY A 527 -4.87 37.44 11.14
CA GLY A 527 -4.25 38.59 10.48
C GLY A 527 -3.33 39.39 11.41
N LEU A 528 -2.55 40.30 10.81
CA LEU A 528 -1.71 41.27 11.53
C LEU A 528 -1.58 42.57 10.73
N ALA A 529 -1.36 43.68 11.42
CA ALA A 529 -1.01 44.97 10.82
C ALA A 529 0.38 45.42 11.29
N CYS A 530 1.28 45.70 10.35
CA CYS A 530 2.62 46.22 10.59
C CYS A 530 2.66 47.70 10.24
N PHE A 531 3.08 48.56 11.16
CA PHE A 531 3.18 50.00 10.93
C PHE A 531 4.65 50.40 10.80
N VAL A 532 5.05 50.92 9.64
CA VAL A 532 6.46 51.23 9.35
C VAL A 532 6.56 52.43 8.41
N ARG A 533 7.51 53.33 8.64
CA ARG A 533 7.75 54.47 7.74
C ARG A 533 8.17 54.02 6.35
N SER A 534 7.73 54.76 5.34
CA SER A 534 7.99 54.46 3.92
C SER A 534 9.49 54.39 3.62
N GLN A 535 10.26 55.30 4.22
CA GLN A 535 11.71 55.32 4.07
C GLN A 535 12.39 54.12 4.73
N THR A 536 11.93 53.69 5.91
CA THR A 536 12.44 52.49 6.59
C THR A 536 12.12 51.23 5.79
N LEU A 537 10.90 51.12 5.28
CA LEU A 537 10.44 49.98 4.49
C LEU A 537 11.19 49.86 3.15
N LEU A 538 11.39 50.97 2.43
CA LEU A 538 12.20 50.97 1.20
C LEU A 538 13.68 50.68 1.48
N GLY A 539 14.23 51.22 2.58
CA GLY A 539 15.62 51.02 2.95
C GLY A 539 15.95 49.57 3.30
N ALA A 540 14.96 48.78 3.74
CA ALA A 540 15.09 47.38 4.10
C ALA A 540 13.83 46.59 3.69
N LEU A 541 13.68 46.36 2.38
CA LEU A 541 12.53 45.60 1.87
C LEU A 541 12.54 44.16 2.42
N PRO A 542 11.40 43.68 2.96
CA PRO A 542 11.28 42.31 3.41
C PRO A 542 11.31 41.34 2.23
N ALA A 543 11.33 40.04 2.51
CA ALA A 543 11.24 39.02 1.48
C ALA A 543 9.96 39.19 0.63
N PRO A 544 9.95 38.73 -0.64
CA PRO A 544 8.71 38.71 -1.42
C PRO A 544 7.62 37.91 -0.70
N ASP A 545 6.37 38.37 -0.78
CA ASP A 545 5.19 37.79 -0.13
C ASP A 545 5.21 37.78 1.41
N SER A 546 6.05 38.60 2.05
CA SER A 546 6.03 38.82 3.51
C SER A 546 4.70 39.43 4.00
N ALA A 547 4.03 40.20 3.15
CA ALA A 547 2.72 40.79 3.38
C ALA A 547 1.74 40.44 2.26
N ASP A 548 0.44 40.55 2.55
CA ASP A 548 -0.63 40.32 1.57
C ASP A 548 -1.12 41.62 0.93
N VAL A 549 -1.00 42.74 1.66
CA VAL A 549 -1.41 44.09 1.25
C VAL A 549 -0.43 45.11 1.81
N VAL A 550 0.00 46.08 0.99
CA VAL A 550 0.65 47.31 1.45
C VAL A 550 -0.32 48.49 1.32
N VAL A 551 -0.49 49.27 2.38
CA VAL A 551 -1.34 50.46 2.46
C VAL A 551 -0.42 51.66 2.57
N VAL A 552 -0.48 52.56 1.60
CA VAL A 552 0.40 53.73 1.48
C VAL A 552 -0.41 54.99 1.76
N LEU A 553 -0.11 55.69 2.84
CA LEU A 553 -0.74 56.95 3.23
C LEU A 553 -0.14 58.14 2.47
N GLY A 554 -0.94 59.18 2.22
CA GLY A 554 -0.48 60.41 1.55
C GLY A 554 -0.16 60.23 0.07
N ALA A 555 -0.81 59.29 -0.63
CA ALA A 555 -0.47 58.87 -1.99
C ALA A 555 -0.43 60.00 -3.04
N ALA A 556 -1.16 61.10 -2.81
CA ALA A 556 -1.17 62.28 -3.68
C ALA A 556 0.13 63.09 -3.61
N GLN A 557 0.81 63.08 -2.46
CA GLN A 557 2.03 63.84 -2.17
C GLN A 557 3.30 63.02 -2.40
N LEU A 558 3.16 61.70 -2.56
CA LEU A 558 4.27 60.77 -2.75
C LEU A 558 4.77 60.71 -4.20
N GLY A 559 6.10 60.66 -4.36
CA GLY A 559 6.75 60.46 -5.65
C GLY A 559 6.54 59.06 -6.24
N VAL A 560 6.82 58.93 -7.54
CA VAL A 560 6.66 57.68 -8.32
C VAL A 560 7.52 56.54 -7.78
N GLU A 561 8.67 56.83 -7.18
CA GLU A 561 9.58 55.84 -6.59
C GLU A 561 8.93 55.03 -5.46
N ARG A 562 7.90 55.56 -4.81
CA ARG A 562 7.13 54.85 -3.78
C ARG A 562 6.37 53.64 -4.34
N LEU A 563 6.21 53.52 -5.66
CA LEU A 563 5.67 52.31 -6.30
C LEU A 563 6.55 51.08 -6.13
N LEU A 564 7.84 51.24 -5.80
CA LEU A 564 8.72 50.13 -5.43
C LEU A 564 8.20 49.36 -4.20
N LEU A 565 7.33 49.97 -3.38
CA LEU A 565 6.64 49.30 -2.26
C LEU A 565 5.71 48.17 -2.72
N THR A 566 5.31 48.12 -4.00
CA THR A 566 4.61 46.95 -4.57
C THR A 566 5.46 45.68 -4.56
N ALA A 567 6.77 45.77 -4.30
CA ALA A 567 7.62 44.60 -4.07
C ALA A 567 7.28 43.88 -2.76
N VAL A 568 6.71 44.58 -1.78
CA VAL A 568 6.43 44.07 -0.42
C VAL A 568 5.22 43.14 -0.39
N ALA A 569 4.23 43.40 -1.25
CA ALA A 569 2.96 42.70 -1.25
C ALA A 569 2.37 42.59 -2.67
N PRO A 570 1.60 41.53 -2.96
CA PRO A 570 0.92 41.36 -4.26
C PRO A 570 -0.19 42.39 -4.52
N ARG A 571 -0.59 43.15 -3.49
CA ARG A 571 -1.66 44.15 -3.56
C ARG A 571 -1.25 45.45 -2.88
N MET A 572 -1.65 46.57 -3.46
CA MET A 572 -1.41 47.92 -2.96
C MET A 572 -2.72 48.69 -2.81
N ILE A 573 -2.84 49.39 -1.69
CA ILE A 573 -3.88 50.38 -1.43
C ILE A 573 -3.20 51.74 -1.27
N ALA A 574 -3.46 52.67 -2.16
CA ALA A 574 -3.07 54.07 -2.02
C ALA A 574 -4.17 54.83 -1.29
N VAL A 575 -3.83 55.62 -0.28
CA VAL A 575 -4.78 56.43 0.48
C VAL A 575 -4.54 57.90 0.16
N VAL A 576 -5.60 58.59 -0.25
CA VAL A 576 -5.63 60.05 -0.44
C VAL A 576 -6.42 60.64 0.73
N ALA A 577 -5.79 61.51 1.51
CA ALA A 577 -6.46 62.15 2.63
C ALA A 577 -7.47 63.20 2.12
N PRO A 578 -8.45 63.59 2.95
CA PRO A 578 -9.34 64.69 2.58
C PRO A 578 -8.53 65.96 2.33
N ASP A 579 -8.90 66.71 1.28
CA ASP A 579 -8.27 67.97 0.86
C ASP A 579 -6.84 67.83 0.26
N ASP A 580 -6.32 66.62 0.10
CA ASP A 580 -5.06 66.39 -0.62
C ASP A 580 -5.25 66.58 -2.14
N GLN A 581 -4.53 67.55 -2.73
CA GLN A 581 -4.47 67.69 -4.19
C GLN A 581 -3.08 67.28 -4.72
N PRO A 582 -3.02 66.60 -5.89
CA PRO A 582 -1.76 66.27 -6.52
C PRO A 582 -1.04 67.57 -6.96
N GLU A 583 0.11 67.84 -6.36
CA GLU A 583 1.01 68.91 -6.83
C GLU A 583 1.59 68.50 -8.20
N GLY A 584 1.82 69.47 -9.10
CA GLY A 584 2.00 69.28 -10.56
C GLY A 584 3.15 68.40 -11.09
N SER A 585 3.73 67.53 -10.27
CA SER A 585 4.67 66.46 -10.64
C SER A 585 3.93 65.11 -10.73
N PRO A 586 4.44 64.10 -11.47
CA PRO A 586 3.85 62.77 -11.45
C PRO A 586 3.97 62.16 -10.05
N SER A 587 2.84 62.00 -9.37
CA SER A 587 2.74 61.35 -8.06
C SER A 587 2.43 59.86 -8.19
N LEU A 588 2.60 59.10 -7.10
CA LEU A 588 2.18 57.71 -7.00
C LEU A 588 0.70 57.53 -7.40
N LEU A 589 -0.17 58.44 -6.94
CA LEU A 589 -1.59 58.46 -7.34
C LEU A 589 -1.78 58.59 -8.85
N SER A 590 -1.05 59.50 -9.51
CA SER A 590 -1.17 59.72 -10.97
C SER A 590 -0.82 58.47 -11.78
N VAL A 591 0.16 57.68 -11.33
CA VAL A 591 0.55 56.43 -12.00
C VAL A 591 -0.46 55.32 -11.73
N LEU A 592 -1.00 55.21 -10.52
CA LEU A 592 -2.04 54.23 -10.21
C LEU A 592 -3.34 54.49 -10.98
N GLN A 593 -3.70 55.76 -11.18
CA GLN A 593 -4.83 56.12 -12.05
C GLN A 593 -4.58 55.67 -13.50
N ARG A 594 -3.37 55.85 -14.04
CA ARG A 594 -2.98 55.32 -15.37
C ARG A 594 -3.03 53.80 -15.42
N ALA A 595 -2.63 53.12 -14.35
CA ALA A 595 -2.73 51.67 -14.19
C ALA A 595 -4.18 51.17 -13.98
N SER A 596 -5.21 52.02 -14.12
CA SER A 596 -6.61 51.67 -13.93
C SER A 596 -6.93 51.09 -12.54
N ALA A 597 -6.26 51.59 -11.49
CA ALA A 597 -6.54 51.20 -10.12
C ALA A 597 -8.02 51.46 -9.78
N LEU A 598 -8.62 50.57 -8.99
CA LEU A 598 -10.02 50.69 -8.57
C LEU A 598 -10.16 51.78 -7.50
N LEU A 599 -11.04 52.75 -7.73
CA LEU A 599 -11.30 53.86 -6.80
C LEU A 599 -12.43 53.51 -5.81
N ILE A 600 -12.21 53.78 -4.51
CA ILE A 600 -13.19 53.63 -3.43
C ILE A 600 -13.20 54.93 -2.63
N GLN A 601 -14.36 55.58 -2.47
CA GLN A 601 -14.48 56.83 -1.71
C GLN A 601 -14.68 56.58 -0.20
N GLY A 602 -13.99 57.37 0.63
CA GLY A 602 -13.95 57.28 2.08
C GLY A 602 -14.93 58.22 2.81
N ARG A 603 -15.43 59.28 2.17
CA ARG A 603 -16.34 60.29 2.75
C ARG A 603 -17.64 60.42 1.92
N PRO A 604 -18.81 60.66 2.54
CA PRO A 604 -20.01 61.04 1.81
C PRO A 604 -19.83 62.45 1.22
N ALA A 605 -19.87 62.57 -0.11
CA ALA A 605 -20.02 63.87 -0.76
C ALA A 605 -21.46 64.39 -0.56
N GLU A 606 -21.62 65.67 -0.24
CA GLU A 606 -22.91 66.34 -0.39
C GLU A 606 -23.38 66.23 -1.86
N PRO A 607 -24.70 66.06 -2.10
CA PRO A 607 -25.20 65.75 -3.43
C PRO A 607 -25.05 66.95 -4.37
N SER A 608 -24.05 66.91 -5.25
CA SER A 608 -24.02 67.76 -6.46
C SER A 608 -24.89 67.11 -7.56
N PRO A 609 -25.61 67.89 -8.39
CA PRO A 609 -26.79 67.40 -9.12
C PRO A 609 -26.51 66.55 -10.38
N ALA A 610 -25.30 66.03 -10.56
CA ALA A 610 -24.97 65.17 -11.70
C ALA A 610 -23.94 64.11 -11.31
N GLY A 611 -24.42 62.95 -10.87
CA GLY A 611 -23.59 61.77 -10.64
C GLY A 611 -24.05 60.98 -9.40
N ARG A 612 -24.41 59.70 -9.59
CA ARG A 612 -24.88 58.82 -8.52
C ARG A 612 -23.64 58.23 -7.79
N VAL A 613 -23.39 58.70 -6.58
CA VAL A 613 -22.23 58.37 -5.71
C VAL A 613 -22.58 57.20 -4.77
N VAL A 614 -21.65 56.27 -4.53
CA VAL A 614 -21.79 55.09 -3.63
C VAL A 614 -20.94 55.26 -2.36
N GLN A 615 -21.42 54.69 -1.24
CA GLN A 615 -21.07 55.02 0.14
C GLN A 615 -20.18 53.98 0.83
N PHE A 616 -19.36 54.44 1.78
CA PHE A 616 -18.64 53.59 2.73
C PHE A 616 -19.57 53.15 3.89
N HIS A 617 -19.71 51.85 4.15
CA HIS A 617 -20.42 51.33 5.33
C HIS A 617 -19.44 50.59 6.27
N PRO A 618 -19.15 51.14 7.46
CA PRO A 618 -18.20 50.57 8.42
C PRO A 618 -18.85 49.44 9.23
N GLY A 619 -19.11 48.30 8.59
CA GLY A 619 -19.44 47.05 9.30
C GLY A 619 -20.73 46.39 8.86
N GLY A 620 -20.62 45.41 7.95
CA GLY A 620 -21.59 44.35 7.78
C GLY A 620 -20.97 43.03 8.20
N ARG A 621 -21.42 42.45 9.32
CA ARG A 621 -21.12 41.05 9.68
C ARG A 621 -21.47 40.16 8.49
N ALA A 622 -20.51 39.36 8.03
CA ALA A 622 -20.77 38.30 7.06
C ALA A 622 -21.81 37.34 7.67
N GLY A 623 -23.05 37.44 7.22
CA GLY A 623 -24.11 36.51 7.55
C GLY A 623 -23.72 35.12 7.08
N ALA A 624 -23.90 34.14 7.96
CA ALA A 624 -23.69 32.73 7.71
C ALA A 624 -24.40 32.31 6.40
N VAL A 625 -23.63 31.77 5.46
CA VAL A 625 -24.17 31.08 4.30
C VAL A 625 -24.81 29.79 4.81
N SER A 626 -26.13 29.79 4.93
CA SER A 626 -26.91 28.60 5.21
C SER A 626 -26.76 27.61 4.06
N ALA A 627 -26.47 26.35 4.38
CA ALA A 627 -26.39 25.26 3.43
C ALA A 627 -27.70 25.16 2.64
N VAL A 628 -27.62 25.37 1.32
CA VAL A 628 -28.73 25.08 0.41
C VAL A 628 -28.85 23.56 0.32
N GLY A 629 -29.97 23.05 0.85
CA GLY A 629 -30.35 21.65 0.76
C GLY A 629 -30.50 21.21 -0.69
N GLN A 630 -29.91 20.05 -0.98
CA GLN A 630 -30.20 19.28 -2.18
C GLN A 630 -31.67 18.82 -2.13
N ALA A 631 -32.43 19.22 -3.14
CA ALA A 631 -33.66 18.58 -3.52
C ALA A 631 -33.62 18.32 -5.03
N GLY A 632 -33.75 17.03 -5.41
CA GLY A 632 -34.32 16.62 -6.69
C GLY A 632 -33.37 16.25 -7.83
N ALA A 633 -32.91 14.99 -7.84
CA ALA A 633 -33.12 14.02 -8.92
C ALA A 633 -32.81 12.60 -8.41
#